data_AF-A0A7C1IV43-F1
#
_entry.id   AF-A0A7C1IV43-F1
#
_cell.length_a   1.000
_cell.length_b   1.000
_cell.length_c   1.000
_cell.angle_alpha   90.00
_cell.angle_beta   90.00
_cell.angle_gamma   90.00
#
_symmetry.space_group_name_H-M   'P 1'
#
loop_
_entity.id
_entity.type
_entity.pdbx_description
1 polymer ?
#
loop_
_entity_poly.entity_id
_entity_poly.type
_entity_poly.pdbx_seq_one_letter_code
_entity_poly.pdbx_strand_id
1 'polypeptide(L)'
;MNVSLARPIMGVLLLAGVFGASACRPMSQQAFAVTLPATQVGDFSGATPIEVQAQMSQQSNAQFQTVSYSLNASDSFPSQVDDTASGVAQIQIPTNVPTATETPIVRLPPSATPRPTNTNSPTASATATNTTEFILATNTPRTSGTSLPTLPPIALALGGGLDENGTPFPTWTPPASDPSTMIADHYYFGRPIADGGVNWVDRTYPYGGTSGGRLSTHSGVEFVNPSGTPVLSVESGTVFYAGDDASTVFGPYANYYGYVIVIQHNVTTFDGQPVFSLYGHLSQVDVQTGQPVSRGEAIGYVGASGIAMGPHLHFEVRVGSPYDFNSTRNPELWIRPYPRYGTLAGRVTDSGGNMLPSVTIRVESTRISRYAFSYAGAPANSDTQFGENYTLGDLPADYYLVTVGENGRVRFRQVVYVFPNRTTWLNITLN
;
A
#
# COMPACT_ATOMS: atom_id res chain seq x y z
N MET A 1 55.07 12.19 6.24
CA MET A 1 54.60 11.56 7.50
C MET A 1 53.09 11.43 7.43
N ASN A 2 52.61 10.18 7.59
CA ASN A 2 51.30 9.69 8.07
C ASN A 2 49.96 10.12 7.42
N VAL A 3 49.44 9.22 6.56
CA VAL A 3 48.13 8.49 6.51
C VAL A 3 46.94 8.98 7.39
N SER A 4 45.72 9.13 6.80
CA SER A 4 44.53 8.23 7.01
C SER A 4 43.14 8.79 6.56
N LEU A 5 42.45 8.03 5.68
CA LEU A 5 41.00 7.65 5.51
C LEU A 5 39.83 8.58 5.94
N ALA A 6 38.59 8.59 5.41
CA ALA A 6 37.82 8.09 4.24
C ALA A 6 36.39 8.72 4.39
N ARG A 7 35.61 9.09 3.34
CA ARG A 7 34.50 8.31 2.72
C ARG A 7 33.68 9.20 1.72
N PRO A 8 32.98 8.63 0.70
CA PRO A 8 32.31 9.36 -0.39
C PRO A 8 30.76 9.28 -0.36
N ILE A 9 30.05 10.19 -1.05
CA ILE A 9 28.65 9.99 -1.50
C ILE A 9 28.44 10.53 -2.93
N MET A 10 27.75 9.68 -3.71
CA MET A 10 27.40 9.70 -5.13
C MET A 10 26.41 10.80 -5.55
N GLY A 11 26.55 11.25 -6.80
CA GLY A 11 25.49 11.84 -7.61
C GLY A 11 25.30 11.03 -8.90
N VAL A 12 24.05 10.91 -9.38
CA VAL A 12 23.72 10.33 -10.69
C VAL A 12 23.25 11.45 -11.61
N LEU A 13 23.88 11.56 -12.78
CA LEU A 13 23.52 12.46 -13.87
C LEU A 13 22.88 11.62 -14.98
N LEU A 14 21.64 11.95 -15.38
CA LEU A 14 21.02 11.45 -16.60
C LEU A 14 21.52 12.25 -17.80
N LEU A 15 21.90 11.59 -18.89
CA LEU A 15 21.95 12.20 -20.22
C LEU A 15 21.09 11.40 -21.20
N ALA A 16 20.10 12.07 -21.79
CA ALA A 16 19.33 11.60 -22.93
C ALA A 16 20.06 11.91 -24.24
N GLY A 17 19.94 11.03 -25.24
CA GLY A 17 20.43 11.26 -26.60
C GLY A 17 19.42 10.76 -27.64
N VAL A 18 18.91 11.69 -28.46
CA VAL A 18 18.06 11.46 -29.63
C VAL A 18 18.95 11.35 -30.87
N PHE A 19 18.74 10.36 -31.74
CA PHE A 19 19.22 10.41 -33.14
C PHE A 19 18.23 9.78 -34.12
N GLY A 20 18.05 10.46 -35.25
CA GLY A 20 17.02 10.23 -36.27
C GLY A 20 17.37 9.23 -37.37
N ALA A 21 16.40 9.01 -38.24
CA ALA A 21 16.39 8.03 -39.31
C ALA A 21 17.32 8.36 -40.49
N SER A 22 18.11 7.37 -40.97
CA SER A 22 18.32 7.07 -42.40
C SER A 22 19.22 5.85 -42.64
N ALA A 23 18.82 5.04 -43.62
CA ALA A 23 19.56 4.07 -44.46
C ALA A 23 19.85 2.62 -43.98
N CYS A 24 19.37 1.67 -44.80
CA CYS A 24 19.63 0.22 -44.80
C CYS A 24 21.12 -0.17 -44.90
N ARG A 25 21.57 -1.12 -44.07
CA ARG A 25 22.67 -2.08 -44.35
C ARG A 25 22.45 -3.42 -43.60
N PRO A 26 22.97 -4.56 -44.11
CA PRO A 26 22.61 -5.90 -43.64
C PRO A 26 23.23 -6.28 -42.28
N MET A 27 22.51 -7.11 -41.52
CA MET A 27 22.86 -7.61 -40.19
C MET A 27 24.15 -8.43 -40.20
N SER A 28 25.20 -7.93 -39.56
CA SER A 28 26.31 -8.74 -39.08
C SER A 28 26.74 -8.28 -37.69
N GLN A 29 26.67 -9.21 -36.73
CA GLN A 29 27.41 -9.23 -35.45
C GLN A 29 27.38 -7.93 -34.62
N GLN A 30 26.42 -7.81 -33.70
CA GLN A 30 26.53 -6.88 -32.57
C GLN A 30 26.92 -7.68 -31.32
N ALA A 31 28.12 -7.42 -30.81
CA ALA A 31 28.52 -7.85 -29.47
C ALA A 31 27.88 -6.89 -28.44
N PHE A 32 27.29 -7.43 -27.39
CA PHE A 32 26.74 -6.65 -26.29
C PHE A 32 27.58 -6.87 -25.03
N ALA A 33 28.01 -5.79 -24.38
CA ALA A 33 28.68 -5.85 -23.09
C ALA A 33 27.62 -5.76 -21.98
N VAL A 34 27.66 -6.69 -21.02
CA VAL A 34 26.82 -6.65 -19.81
C VAL A 34 27.70 -6.16 -18.66
N THR A 35 27.33 -5.04 -18.05
CA THR A 35 28.03 -4.49 -16.87
C THR A 35 27.32 -4.95 -15.60
N LEU A 36 28.00 -5.71 -14.75
CA LEU A 36 27.49 -6.09 -13.43
C LEU A 36 28.08 -5.16 -12.35
N PRO A 37 27.31 -4.77 -11.31
CA PRO A 37 27.87 -4.03 -10.19
C PRO A 37 28.83 -4.91 -9.37
N ALA A 38 29.96 -4.32 -8.93
CA ALA A 38 31.03 -5.02 -8.22
C ALA A 38 30.61 -5.72 -6.91
N THR A 39 29.42 -5.42 -6.39
CA THR A 39 28.83 -6.08 -5.21
C THR A 39 28.35 -7.52 -5.47
N GLN A 40 28.42 -8.01 -6.71
CA GLN A 40 28.11 -9.42 -7.05
C GLN A 40 29.31 -10.29 -7.42
N VAL A 41 30.55 -9.78 -7.32
CA VAL A 41 31.75 -10.61 -7.52
C VAL A 41 32.34 -10.93 -6.14
N GLY A 42 31.67 -11.83 -5.42
CA GLY A 42 32.19 -12.48 -4.21
C GLY A 42 32.75 -13.86 -4.54
N ASP A 43 33.73 -14.30 -3.76
CA ASP A 43 34.47 -15.57 -3.93
C ASP A 43 33.53 -16.77 -4.13
N PHE A 44 33.51 -17.35 -5.34
CA PHE A 44 32.63 -18.47 -5.71
C PHE A 44 33.30 -19.81 -5.38
N SER A 45 33.31 -20.18 -4.11
CA SER A 45 33.66 -21.55 -3.68
C SER A 45 32.43 -22.35 -3.22
N GLY A 46 31.28 -22.14 -3.86
CA GLY A 46 30.01 -22.82 -3.54
C GLY A 46 29.08 -22.92 -4.75
N ALA A 47 28.54 -24.10 -5.01
CA ALA A 47 27.92 -24.53 -6.25
C ALA A 47 26.48 -24.03 -6.49
N THR A 48 26.28 -22.72 -6.65
CA THR A 48 25.00 -22.17 -7.15
C THR A 48 25.22 -21.44 -8.47
N PRO A 49 24.60 -21.88 -9.60
CA PRO A 49 24.68 -21.16 -10.86
C PRO A 49 24.01 -19.78 -10.75
N ILE A 50 24.63 -18.75 -11.31
CA ILE A 50 23.98 -17.46 -11.53
C ILE A 50 23.28 -17.53 -12.88
N GLU A 51 21.96 -17.29 -12.87
CA GLU A 51 21.16 -17.18 -14.08
C GLU A 51 21.18 -15.72 -14.55
N VAL A 52 21.82 -15.47 -15.69
CA VAL A 52 21.85 -14.14 -16.32
C VAL A 52 20.86 -14.17 -17.47
N GLN A 53 19.74 -13.45 -17.33
CA GLN A 53 18.77 -13.27 -18.40
C GLN A 53 19.18 -12.06 -19.25
N ALA A 54 19.59 -12.32 -20.49
CA ALA A 54 19.79 -11.27 -21.49
C ALA A 54 18.62 -11.33 -22.49
N GLN A 55 17.88 -10.24 -22.64
CA GLN A 55 16.86 -10.11 -23.68
C GLN A 55 17.48 -9.47 -24.93
N MET A 56 17.43 -10.19 -26.05
CA MET A 56 17.74 -9.63 -27.37
C MET A 56 16.44 -9.23 -28.05
N SER A 57 16.33 -7.96 -28.48
CA SER A 57 15.26 -7.51 -29.36
C SER A 57 15.79 -7.43 -30.80
N GLN A 58 15.12 -8.08 -31.74
CA GLN A 58 15.32 -7.78 -33.17
C GLN A 58 14.09 -7.06 -33.69
N GLN A 59 14.27 -5.85 -34.23
CA GLN A 59 13.21 -5.12 -34.92
C GLN A 59 13.06 -5.65 -36.34
N SER A 60 12.33 -6.76 -36.49
CA SER A 60 11.34 -6.95 -37.56
C SER A 60 10.68 -8.31 -37.40
N ASN A 61 9.34 -8.30 -37.34
CA ASN A 61 8.43 -9.42 -37.06
C ASN A 61 8.49 -10.00 -35.62
N ALA A 62 7.37 -9.81 -34.91
CA ALA A 62 7.16 -10.16 -33.51
C ALA A 62 7.36 -11.66 -33.22
N GLN A 63 8.55 -12.01 -32.75
CA GLN A 63 8.87 -13.22 -32.01
C GLN A 63 9.95 -12.84 -30.98
N PHE A 64 9.63 -12.86 -29.69
CA PHE A 64 10.63 -12.72 -28.63
C PHE A 64 11.20 -14.12 -28.35
N GLN A 65 12.48 -14.35 -28.64
CA GLN A 65 13.19 -15.52 -28.13
C GLN A 65 13.91 -15.14 -26.85
N THR A 66 13.54 -15.78 -25.74
CA THR A 66 14.33 -15.74 -24.50
C THR A 66 15.36 -16.85 -24.60
N VAL A 67 16.64 -16.51 -24.53
CA VAL A 67 17.73 -17.50 -24.45
C VAL A 67 18.34 -17.39 -23.06
N SER A 68 18.14 -18.42 -22.23
CA SER A 68 18.76 -18.50 -20.91
C SER A 68 20.14 -19.16 -21.01
N TYR A 69 21.17 -18.54 -20.42
CA TYR A 69 22.49 -19.14 -20.28
C TYR A 69 22.76 -19.50 -18.82
N SER A 70 23.25 -20.71 -18.59
CA SER A 70 23.74 -21.18 -17.29
C SER A 70 25.25 -21.26 -17.34
N LEU A 71 25.96 -20.45 -16.56
CA LEU A 71 27.41 -20.56 -16.41
C LEU A 71 27.74 -21.59 -15.32
N ASN A 72 28.60 -22.56 -15.63
CA ASN A 72 29.04 -23.57 -14.68
C ASN A 72 30.45 -23.24 -14.16
N ALA A 73 30.72 -23.58 -12.89
CA ALA A 73 32.00 -23.34 -12.22
C ALA A 73 33.21 -24.11 -12.82
N SER A 74 33.04 -24.83 -13.92
CA SER A 74 34.10 -25.53 -14.65
C SER A 74 34.65 -24.76 -15.85
N ASP A 75 34.14 -23.57 -16.14
CA ASP A 75 34.66 -22.76 -17.25
C ASP A 75 35.97 -22.09 -16.84
N SER A 76 37.07 -22.47 -17.49
CA SER A 76 38.40 -21.93 -17.22
C SER A 76 38.55 -20.54 -17.82
N PHE A 77 38.72 -19.52 -16.98
CA PHE A 77 39.02 -18.15 -17.41
C PHE A 77 40.54 -17.90 -17.40
N PRO A 78 41.12 -17.32 -18.47
CA PRO A 78 42.54 -16.98 -18.47
C PRO A 78 42.83 -15.86 -17.46
N SER A 79 43.75 -16.13 -16.54
CA SER A 79 44.24 -15.17 -15.56
C SER A 79 45.19 -14.16 -16.22
N GLN A 80 44.67 -12.97 -16.54
CA GLN A 80 45.47 -11.77 -16.78
C GLN A 80 44.77 -10.61 -16.06
N VAL A 81 45.23 -10.32 -14.85
CA VAL A 81 44.91 -9.08 -14.15
C VAL A 81 45.89 -8.05 -14.68
N ASP A 82 45.40 -7.09 -15.47
CA ASP A 82 46.18 -5.91 -15.81
C ASP A 82 45.62 -4.72 -15.02
N ASP A 83 46.48 -4.14 -14.19
CA ASP A 83 46.20 -3.11 -13.21
C ASP A 83 46.16 -1.74 -13.89
N THR A 84 45.00 -1.39 -14.47
CA THR A 84 44.71 0.00 -14.83
C THR A 84 43.27 0.36 -14.49
N ALA A 85 43.11 1.56 -13.93
CA ALA A 85 41.87 2.08 -13.36
C ALA A 85 40.67 2.01 -14.34
N SER A 86 39.56 1.44 -13.86
CA SER A 86 38.30 1.10 -14.55
C SER A 86 38.21 -0.38 -14.95
N GLY A 87 37.96 -1.24 -13.95
CA GLY A 87 37.75 -2.68 -14.16
C GLY A 87 36.53 -2.96 -15.04
N VAL A 88 36.78 -3.42 -16.27
CA VAL A 88 35.77 -3.93 -17.20
C VAL A 88 36.30 -5.25 -17.78
N ALA A 89 35.63 -6.36 -17.49
CA ALA A 89 35.88 -7.65 -18.15
C ALA A 89 34.83 -7.86 -19.26
N GLN A 90 35.27 -8.22 -20.47
CA GLN A 90 34.38 -8.56 -21.59
C GLN A 90 34.40 -10.06 -21.87
N ILE A 91 33.22 -10.67 -22.04
CA ILE A 91 33.06 -12.11 -22.33
C ILE A 91 32.39 -12.26 -23.70
N GLN A 92 32.94 -13.12 -24.56
CA GLN A 92 32.39 -13.50 -25.87
C GLN A 92 31.69 -14.87 -25.77
N ILE A 93 30.45 -14.98 -26.25
CA ILE A 93 29.69 -16.25 -26.27
C ILE A 93 29.42 -16.68 -27.73
N PRO A 94 29.70 -17.93 -28.13
CA PRO A 94 29.41 -18.44 -29.47
C PRO A 94 27.96 -18.96 -29.60
N THR A 95 27.30 -18.64 -30.73
CA THR A 95 25.91 -19.04 -31.03
C THR A 95 25.86 -20.27 -31.95
N ASN A 96 25.40 -21.42 -31.43
CA ASN A 96 24.89 -22.55 -32.24
C ASN A 96 23.82 -23.30 -31.43
N VAL A 97 22.57 -23.36 -31.91
CA VAL A 97 21.46 -24.13 -31.31
C VAL A 97 20.80 -25.03 -32.37
N PRO A 98 20.57 -26.33 -32.11
CA PRO A 98 19.76 -27.21 -32.97
C PRO A 98 18.28 -27.27 -32.52
N THR A 99 17.39 -27.42 -33.49
CA THR A 99 15.91 -27.46 -33.38
C THR A 99 15.37 -28.73 -32.71
N ALA A 100 14.39 -28.64 -31.80
CA ALA A 100 13.72 -29.78 -31.16
C ALA A 100 12.22 -29.90 -31.54
N THR A 101 11.75 -31.15 -31.67
CA THR A 101 10.43 -31.59 -32.14
C THR A 101 9.50 -31.94 -30.96
N GLU A 102 8.21 -31.58 -31.04
CA GLU A 102 7.17 -31.81 -30.02
C GLU A 102 6.73 -33.28 -29.87
N THR A 103 6.31 -33.67 -28.67
CA THR A 103 5.63 -34.95 -28.36
C THR A 103 4.33 -34.69 -27.56
N PRO A 104 3.20 -35.37 -27.84
CA PRO A 104 1.90 -35.03 -27.23
C PRO A 104 1.66 -35.69 -25.87
N ILE A 105 0.95 -34.97 -24.98
CA ILE A 105 0.57 -35.40 -23.62
C ILE A 105 -0.82 -36.06 -23.62
N VAL A 106 -0.94 -37.23 -22.99
CA VAL A 106 -2.19 -37.99 -22.77
C VAL A 106 -2.83 -37.58 -21.43
N ARG A 107 -4.14 -37.28 -21.44
CA ARG A 107 -4.93 -36.83 -20.27
C ARG A 107 -5.73 -38.00 -19.68
N LEU A 108 -5.70 -38.20 -18.36
CA LEU A 108 -6.56 -39.16 -17.64
C LEU A 108 -7.69 -38.45 -16.87
N PRO A 109 -8.90 -39.05 -16.74
CA PRO A 109 -10.05 -38.46 -16.06
C PRO A 109 -10.05 -38.68 -14.52
N PRO A 110 -10.76 -37.83 -13.73
CA PRO A 110 -10.78 -37.89 -12.27
C PRO A 110 -11.75 -38.95 -11.71
N SER A 111 -11.34 -39.59 -10.62
CA SER A 111 -12.12 -40.57 -9.84
C SER A 111 -12.82 -39.90 -8.63
N ALA A 112 -14.01 -40.40 -8.25
CA ALA A 112 -14.92 -39.75 -7.31
C ALA A 112 -15.03 -40.45 -5.93
N THR A 113 -15.27 -39.61 -4.90
CA THR A 113 -15.99 -39.82 -3.60
C THR A 113 -15.32 -40.62 -2.45
N PRO A 114 -15.67 -40.43 -1.13
CA PRO A 114 -16.95 -39.92 -0.59
C PRO A 114 -16.93 -38.87 0.58
N ARG A 115 -18.16 -38.42 0.89
CA ARG A 115 -18.67 -37.42 1.85
C ARG A 115 -18.41 -37.75 3.35
N PRO A 116 -18.11 -36.76 4.22
CA PRO A 116 -18.04 -36.96 5.67
C PRO A 116 -19.40 -36.94 6.37
N THR A 117 -19.53 -37.72 7.44
CA THR A 117 -20.75 -37.91 8.26
C THR A 117 -20.67 -37.12 9.57
N ASN A 118 -21.79 -36.57 10.02
CA ASN A 118 -21.95 -35.79 11.26
C ASN A 118 -21.72 -36.63 12.54
N THR A 119 -21.20 -36.02 13.61
CA THR A 119 -21.34 -36.55 14.99
C THR A 119 -21.46 -35.40 16.00
N ASN A 120 -22.24 -35.67 17.06
CA ASN A 120 -22.93 -34.75 17.96
C ASN A 120 -22.06 -34.04 19.02
N SER A 121 -22.53 -32.86 19.45
CA SER A 121 -22.17 -32.16 20.70
C SER A 121 -22.48 -32.97 21.96
N PRO A 122 -21.82 -32.63 23.08
CA PRO A 122 -22.55 -32.53 24.35
C PRO A 122 -22.34 -31.23 25.13
N THR A 123 -23.38 -31.02 25.92
CA THR A 123 -23.86 -29.91 26.75
C THR A 123 -22.96 -29.49 27.93
N ALA A 124 -23.16 -28.23 28.34
CA ALA A 124 -22.61 -27.56 29.51
C ALA A 124 -22.97 -28.19 30.87
N SER A 125 -22.18 -27.87 31.89
CA SER A 125 -22.64 -27.81 33.29
C SER A 125 -21.85 -26.76 34.07
N ALA A 126 -22.60 -25.86 34.69
CA ALA A 126 -22.14 -24.87 35.67
C ALA A 126 -22.26 -25.45 37.09
N THR A 127 -21.38 -25.05 38.00
CA THR A 127 -21.65 -25.06 39.45
C THR A 127 -20.78 -23.99 40.12
N ALA A 128 -21.41 -23.18 40.96
CA ALA A 128 -20.84 -22.10 41.76
C ALA A 128 -20.60 -22.55 43.22
N THR A 129 -20.05 -21.64 44.04
CA THR A 129 -20.08 -21.58 45.54
C THR A 129 -18.85 -22.24 46.22
N ASN A 130 -18.09 -21.71 47.20
CA ASN A 130 -18.22 -20.56 48.10
C ASN A 130 -16.86 -20.08 48.67
N THR A 131 -16.89 -18.84 49.15
CA THR A 131 -16.11 -18.05 50.15
C THR A 131 -15.13 -18.74 51.13
N THR A 132 -14.04 -18.01 51.44
CA THR A 132 -13.58 -17.81 52.83
C THR A 132 -12.80 -16.49 52.97
N GLU A 133 -13.23 -15.67 53.94
CA GLU A 133 -12.62 -14.40 54.37
C GLU A 133 -11.46 -14.63 55.37
N PHE A 134 -10.55 -13.66 55.46
CA PHE A 134 -9.77 -13.38 56.68
C PHE A 134 -9.71 -11.86 56.94
N ILE A 135 -9.97 -11.48 58.19
CA ILE A 135 -10.07 -10.11 58.71
C ILE A 135 -8.78 -9.70 59.46
N LEU A 136 -8.25 -8.53 59.08
CA LEU A 136 -7.71 -7.38 59.84
C LEU A 136 -6.66 -7.52 60.97
N ALA A 137 -5.64 -6.65 60.87
CA ALA A 137 -5.01 -5.98 62.02
C ALA A 137 -4.84 -4.47 61.73
N THR A 138 -4.98 -3.66 62.78
CA THR A 138 -5.29 -2.22 62.85
C THR A 138 -4.11 -1.30 63.20
N ASN A 139 -4.07 -0.10 62.58
CA ASN A 139 -3.70 1.28 63.02
C ASN A 139 -2.47 1.52 63.95
N THR A 140 -1.59 2.54 63.84
CA THR A 140 -1.77 4.01 63.59
C THR A 140 -0.36 4.72 63.44
N PRO A 141 -0.18 6.07 63.31
CA PRO A 141 0.41 6.74 62.14
C PRO A 141 1.78 7.45 62.36
N ARG A 142 2.46 7.82 61.27
CA ARG A 142 3.52 8.86 61.28
C ARG A 142 3.28 9.87 60.16
N THR A 143 3.17 11.14 60.55
CA THR A 143 2.90 12.30 59.69
C THR A 143 4.17 12.86 59.04
N SER A 144 3.91 13.57 57.93
CA SER A 144 4.69 14.67 57.33
C SER A 144 5.80 14.32 56.33
N GLY A 145 5.39 14.31 55.07
CA GLY A 145 6.22 14.63 53.90
C GLY A 145 5.31 15.17 52.80
N THR A 146 5.42 16.47 52.51
CA THR A 146 4.64 17.25 51.54
C THR A 146 4.59 16.61 50.14
N SER A 147 3.44 16.06 49.75
CA SER A 147 3.14 15.69 48.37
C SER A 147 2.56 16.90 47.63
N LEU A 148 3.12 17.24 46.46
CA LEU A 148 2.46 18.12 45.49
C LEU A 148 1.02 17.63 45.24
N PRO A 149 0.06 18.53 44.96
CA PRO A 149 -1.31 18.13 44.66
C PRO A 149 -1.30 17.18 43.46
N THR A 150 -1.48 15.90 43.73
CA THR A 150 -1.77 14.90 42.71
C THR A 150 -3.24 15.10 42.42
N LEU A 151 -3.55 15.70 41.27
CA LEU A 151 -4.92 15.73 40.77
C LEU A 151 -5.41 14.27 40.76
N PRO A 152 -6.61 13.98 41.29
CA PRO A 152 -7.16 12.63 41.22
C PRO A 152 -7.24 12.23 39.74
N PRO A 153 -7.04 10.94 39.40
CA PRO A 153 -7.25 10.49 38.04
C PRO A 153 -8.68 10.86 37.64
N ILE A 154 -8.81 11.63 36.56
CA ILE A 154 -10.10 11.92 35.94
C ILE A 154 -10.65 10.57 35.50
N ALA A 155 -11.59 10.02 36.26
CA ALA A 155 -12.39 8.90 35.82
C ALA A 155 -13.18 9.39 34.60
N LEU A 156 -12.74 9.02 33.41
CA LEU A 156 -13.49 9.26 32.18
C LEU A 156 -14.71 8.34 32.22
N ALA A 157 -15.79 8.82 32.82
CA ALA A 157 -17.05 8.09 32.88
C ALA A 157 -17.62 7.95 31.46
N LEU A 158 -17.43 6.78 30.87
CA LEU A 158 -18.19 6.33 29.71
C LEU A 158 -19.63 6.02 30.18
N GLY A 159 -20.47 7.04 30.24
CA GLY A 159 -21.87 6.93 30.63
C GLY A 159 -22.21 7.94 31.72
N GLY A 160 -23.37 8.60 31.58
CA GLY A 160 -23.81 9.75 32.37
C GLY A 160 -23.85 9.50 33.89
N GLY A 161 -22.69 9.63 34.52
CA GLY A 161 -22.55 9.74 35.97
C GLY A 161 -22.76 11.19 36.40
N LEU A 162 -23.29 11.33 37.61
CA LEU A 162 -23.29 12.60 38.33
C LEU A 162 -22.00 12.67 39.16
N ASP A 163 -21.45 13.88 39.34
CA ASP A 163 -20.39 14.14 40.29
C ASP A 163 -20.89 14.02 41.74
N GLU A 164 -19.98 14.20 42.71
CA GLU A 164 -20.28 14.13 44.15
C GLU A 164 -21.37 15.13 44.62
N ASN A 165 -21.71 16.12 43.78
CA ASN A 165 -22.77 17.10 44.02
C ASN A 165 -24.04 16.84 43.21
N GLY A 166 -24.15 15.69 42.51
CA GLY A 166 -25.31 15.38 41.68
C GLY A 166 -25.34 16.13 40.35
N THR A 167 -24.22 16.77 39.95
CA THR A 167 -24.10 17.45 38.66
C THR A 167 -23.69 16.45 37.60
N PRO A 168 -24.37 16.35 36.44
CA PRO A 168 -23.90 15.52 35.36
C PRO A 168 -22.47 15.91 35.00
N PHE A 169 -21.56 14.94 34.90
CA PHE A 169 -20.27 15.23 34.29
C PHE A 169 -20.52 15.87 32.93
N PRO A 170 -19.78 16.91 32.54
CA PRO A 170 -20.00 17.59 31.27
C PRO A 170 -19.99 16.53 30.16
N THR A 171 -21.17 16.27 29.58
CA THR A 171 -21.28 15.46 28.39
C THR A 171 -20.60 16.27 27.30
N TRP A 172 -19.42 15.83 26.91
CA TRP A 172 -18.61 16.51 25.94
C TRP A 172 -19.41 16.66 24.63
N THR A 173 -19.76 17.90 24.29
CA THR A 173 -20.56 18.23 23.11
C THR A 173 -19.61 18.62 21.99
N PRO A 174 -19.66 17.96 20.82
CA PRO A 174 -18.92 18.42 19.64
C PRO A 174 -19.18 19.90 19.36
N PRO A 175 -18.18 20.63 18.83
CA PRO A 175 -18.44 21.98 18.34
C PRO A 175 -19.56 21.91 17.29
N ALA A 176 -20.37 22.96 17.21
CA ALA A 176 -21.39 23.05 16.18
C ALA A 176 -20.72 22.86 14.80
N SER A 177 -21.38 22.11 13.92
CA SER A 177 -20.90 21.97 12.55
C SER A 177 -20.86 23.33 11.88
N ASP A 178 -19.73 23.68 11.28
CA ASP A 178 -19.58 24.89 10.46
C ASP A 178 -19.87 24.55 8.99
N PRO A 179 -20.99 25.03 8.41
CA PRO A 179 -21.34 24.79 7.01
C PRO A 179 -20.28 25.24 6.01
N SER A 180 -19.46 26.26 6.35
CA SER A 180 -18.41 26.77 5.44
C SER A 180 -17.24 25.80 5.24
N THR A 181 -17.12 24.81 6.14
CA THR A 181 -16.11 23.74 6.08
C THR A 181 -16.71 22.39 5.69
N MET A 182 -18.02 22.33 5.43
CA MET A 182 -18.69 21.11 4.99
C MET A 182 -18.34 20.83 3.53
N ILE A 183 -17.92 19.58 3.30
CA ILE A 183 -17.68 19.06 1.97
C ILE A 183 -18.79 18.04 1.68
N ALA A 184 -19.29 18.05 0.44
CA ALA A 184 -20.17 17.00 -0.04
C ALA A 184 -19.35 15.73 -0.25
N ASP A 185 -19.26 14.89 0.79
CA ASP A 185 -18.54 13.63 0.76
C ASP A 185 -19.16 12.68 -0.26
N HIS A 186 -18.32 12.05 -1.07
CA HIS A 186 -18.74 11.06 -2.05
C HIS A 186 -18.42 9.63 -1.58
N TYR A 187 -18.62 9.36 -0.27
CA TYR A 187 -18.39 8.06 0.36
C TYR A 187 -19.34 6.97 -0.20
N TYR A 188 -19.17 6.60 -1.46
CA TYR A 188 -19.98 5.62 -2.14
C TYR A 188 -19.61 4.22 -1.68
N PHE A 189 -18.33 3.98 -1.41
CA PHE A 189 -17.77 2.64 -1.26
C PHE A 189 -17.93 2.07 0.14
N GLY A 190 -18.27 0.78 0.17
CA GLY A 190 -18.11 -0.09 1.32
C GLY A 190 -16.66 -0.49 1.52
N ARG A 191 -16.47 -1.48 2.38
CA ARG A 191 -15.15 -2.02 2.67
C ARG A 191 -14.81 -3.17 1.72
N PRO A 192 -13.54 -3.31 1.28
CA PRO A 192 -13.16 -4.34 0.32
C PRO A 192 -12.78 -5.67 0.96
N ILE A 193 -12.71 -5.76 2.30
CA ILE A 193 -12.39 -7.00 3.02
C ILE A 193 -13.64 -7.45 3.79
N ALA A 194 -13.91 -8.76 3.79
CA ALA A 194 -15.02 -9.34 4.52
C ALA A 194 -14.86 -9.22 6.05
N ASP A 195 -15.97 -9.36 6.77
CA ASP A 195 -15.98 -9.39 8.22
C ASP A 195 -15.05 -10.48 8.75
N GLY A 196 -14.30 -10.18 9.82
CA GLY A 196 -13.27 -11.06 10.38
C GLY A 196 -11.86 -10.84 9.81
N GLY A 197 -11.73 -10.08 8.72
CA GLY A 197 -10.43 -9.59 8.22
C GLY A 197 -10.01 -8.25 8.83
N VAL A 198 -8.75 -7.87 8.59
CA VAL A 198 -8.21 -6.54 8.89
C VAL A 198 -8.68 -5.58 7.81
N ASN A 199 -9.56 -4.66 8.20
CA ASN A 199 -10.27 -3.81 7.26
C ASN A 199 -9.95 -2.32 7.48
N TRP A 200 -8.71 -2.07 7.87
CA TRP A 200 -8.09 -0.76 8.01
C TRP A 200 -7.02 -0.61 6.94
N VAL A 201 -6.93 0.59 6.36
CA VAL A 201 -5.83 0.96 5.48
C VAL A 201 -4.52 0.89 6.25
N ASP A 202 -3.54 0.18 5.68
CA ASP A 202 -2.18 0.16 6.20
C ASP A 202 -1.55 1.56 6.14
N ARG A 203 -0.90 1.94 7.24
CA ARG A 203 -0.36 3.29 7.42
C ARG A 203 1.13 3.38 7.09
N THR A 204 1.78 2.28 6.74
CA THR A 204 3.20 2.26 6.38
C THR A 204 3.42 2.65 4.92
N TYR A 205 2.44 2.37 4.06
CA TYR A 205 2.43 2.75 2.65
C TYR A 205 1.05 3.27 2.22
N PRO A 206 0.61 4.45 2.71
CA PRO A 206 -0.68 5.03 2.33
C PRO A 206 -0.64 5.62 0.91
N TYR A 207 -1.80 5.93 0.36
CA TYR A 207 -1.94 6.59 -0.95
C TYR A 207 -1.06 7.85 -1.05
N GLY A 208 -0.32 7.99 -2.16
CA GLY A 208 0.61 9.10 -2.35
C GLY A 208 1.88 9.06 -1.49
N GLY A 209 2.01 8.07 -0.59
CA GLY A 209 3.21 7.85 0.20
C GLY A 209 4.28 7.07 -0.57
N THR A 210 5.52 7.11 -0.06
CA THR A 210 6.71 6.45 -0.64
C THR A 210 7.42 5.52 0.36
N SER A 211 6.78 5.22 1.50
CA SER A 211 7.41 4.53 2.63
C SER A 211 8.75 5.18 3.05
N GLY A 212 8.76 6.52 3.16
CA GLY A 212 9.96 7.29 3.48
C GLY A 212 11.00 7.31 2.35
N GLY A 213 10.57 7.31 1.09
CA GLY A 213 11.43 7.32 -0.09
C GLY A 213 12.00 5.95 -0.48
N ARG A 214 11.55 4.86 0.15
CA ARG A 214 12.03 3.49 -0.12
C ARG A 214 11.28 2.83 -1.28
N LEU A 215 10.05 3.26 -1.55
CA LEU A 215 9.18 2.75 -2.60
C LEU A 215 8.77 3.90 -3.53
N SER A 216 8.25 3.55 -4.71
CA SER A 216 7.58 4.51 -5.59
C SER A 216 6.39 5.17 -4.89
N THR A 217 5.84 6.22 -5.48
CA THR A 217 4.59 6.79 -4.95
C THR A 217 3.46 5.77 -5.08
N HIS A 218 2.71 5.58 -4.01
CA HIS A 218 1.64 4.59 -3.97
C HIS A 218 0.37 5.07 -4.71
N SER A 219 -0.14 4.23 -5.61
CA SER A 219 -1.34 4.46 -6.44
C SER A 219 -2.66 4.04 -5.77
N GLY A 220 -2.60 3.42 -4.60
CA GLY A 220 -3.77 2.88 -3.91
C GLY A 220 -3.62 2.92 -2.39
N VAL A 221 -4.27 1.99 -1.72
CA VAL A 221 -4.11 1.69 -0.30
C VAL A 221 -3.98 0.19 -0.11
N GLU A 222 -3.30 -0.23 0.95
CA GLU A 222 -3.13 -1.64 1.27
C GLU A 222 -4.03 -2.09 2.42
N PHE A 223 -4.58 -3.31 2.32
CA PHE A 223 -5.24 -4.01 3.42
C PHE A 223 -4.51 -5.32 3.71
N VAL A 224 -3.67 -5.31 4.74
CA VAL A 224 -2.81 -6.46 5.11
C VAL A 224 -3.64 -7.57 5.74
N ASN A 225 -3.73 -8.70 5.06
CA ASN A 225 -4.52 -9.85 5.47
C ASN A 225 -3.84 -11.16 5.04
N PRO A 226 -4.06 -12.28 5.75
CA PRO A 226 -3.60 -13.59 5.29
C PRO A 226 -4.16 -13.94 3.91
N SER A 227 -3.37 -14.71 3.15
CA SER A 227 -3.83 -15.29 1.88
C SER A 227 -5.11 -16.11 2.09
N GLY A 228 -6.05 -16.03 1.15
CA GLY A 228 -7.36 -16.66 1.27
C GLY A 228 -8.42 -15.86 2.04
N THR A 229 -8.10 -14.66 2.52
CA THR A 229 -9.12 -13.76 3.11
C THR A 229 -10.08 -13.28 2.00
N PRO A 230 -11.41 -13.38 2.16
CA PRO A 230 -12.35 -12.96 1.11
C PRO A 230 -12.27 -11.45 0.83
N VAL A 231 -12.20 -11.11 -0.46
CA VAL A 231 -12.26 -9.74 -1.00
C VAL A 231 -13.66 -9.48 -1.53
N LEU A 232 -14.21 -8.31 -1.21
CA LEU A 232 -15.57 -7.90 -1.53
C LEU A 232 -15.59 -6.76 -2.55
N SER A 233 -16.60 -6.76 -3.42
CA SER A 233 -16.90 -5.59 -4.25
C SER A 233 -17.35 -4.41 -3.37
N VAL A 234 -16.66 -3.27 -3.46
CA VAL A 234 -16.96 -2.12 -2.60
C VAL A 234 -18.28 -1.43 -2.94
N GLU A 235 -18.78 -1.58 -4.17
CA GLU A 235 -20.04 -1.04 -4.63
C GLU A 235 -20.53 -1.83 -5.86
N SER A 236 -21.83 -1.78 -6.11
CA SER A 236 -22.45 -2.47 -7.24
C SER A 236 -21.92 -1.94 -8.58
N GLY A 237 -21.79 -2.83 -9.55
CA GLY A 237 -21.22 -2.50 -10.85
C GLY A 237 -21.10 -3.70 -11.77
N THR A 238 -20.26 -3.56 -12.78
CA THR A 238 -19.91 -4.62 -13.73
C THR A 238 -18.42 -4.85 -13.71
N VAL A 239 -18.01 -6.11 -13.60
CA VAL A 239 -16.60 -6.51 -13.68
C VAL A 239 -16.07 -6.12 -15.06
N PHE A 240 -15.21 -5.11 -15.09
CA PHE A 240 -14.53 -4.64 -16.30
C PHE A 240 -13.43 -5.61 -16.73
N TYR A 241 -12.74 -6.19 -15.75
CA TYR A 241 -11.68 -7.15 -15.97
C TYR A 241 -11.55 -8.12 -14.79
N ALA A 242 -11.27 -9.39 -15.06
CA ALA A 242 -10.99 -10.41 -14.05
C ALA A 242 -10.02 -11.45 -14.64
N GLY A 243 -8.83 -11.58 -14.06
CA GLY A 243 -7.79 -12.48 -14.55
C GLY A 243 -6.39 -12.10 -14.05
N ASP A 244 -5.34 -12.65 -14.64
CA ASP A 244 -3.96 -12.18 -14.42
C ASP A 244 -3.60 -11.03 -15.37
N ASP A 245 -2.81 -10.05 -14.90
CA ASP A 245 -2.39 -8.91 -15.72
C ASP A 245 -1.09 -9.17 -16.53
N ALA A 246 -0.76 -10.44 -16.84
CA ALA A 246 0.50 -10.76 -17.52
C ALA A 246 0.60 -10.23 -18.96
N SER A 247 -0.55 -10.07 -19.64
CA SER A 247 -0.63 -9.49 -21.00
C SER A 247 -1.44 -8.19 -21.06
N THR A 248 -1.88 -7.65 -19.93
CA THR A 248 -2.69 -6.43 -19.86
C THR A 248 -2.05 -5.46 -18.89
N VAL A 249 -1.78 -4.23 -19.33
CA VAL A 249 -1.09 -3.24 -18.50
C VAL A 249 -2.14 -2.39 -17.77
N PHE A 250 -2.32 -2.67 -16.48
CA PHE A 250 -3.06 -1.79 -15.57
C PHE A 250 -2.13 -0.92 -14.73
N GLY A 251 -0.93 -1.42 -14.42
CA GLY A 251 0.08 -0.74 -13.64
C GLY A 251 1.14 -0.05 -14.52
N PRO A 252 2.33 0.22 -13.98
CA PRO A 252 3.45 0.76 -14.76
C PRO A 252 3.92 -0.17 -15.90
N TYR A 253 3.68 -1.47 -15.77
CA TYR A 253 3.99 -2.52 -16.74
C TYR A 253 3.11 -3.75 -16.50
N ALA A 254 3.19 -4.77 -17.35
CA ALA A 254 2.41 -6.01 -17.23
C ALA A 254 2.89 -6.88 -16.06
N ASN A 255 2.02 -7.75 -15.54
CA ASN A 255 2.27 -8.59 -14.36
C ASN A 255 2.61 -7.80 -13.08
N TYR A 256 2.09 -6.56 -12.96
CA TYR A 256 2.37 -5.70 -11.80
C TYR A 256 1.49 -6.10 -10.62
N TYR A 257 0.19 -6.29 -10.85
CA TYR A 257 -0.77 -6.68 -9.83
C TYR A 257 -0.94 -8.20 -9.70
N GLY A 258 -0.50 -8.99 -10.68
CA GLY A 258 -0.75 -10.43 -10.72
C GLY A 258 -2.21 -10.72 -11.03
N TYR A 259 -2.87 -11.49 -10.17
CA TYR A 259 -4.32 -11.64 -10.28
C TYR A 259 -5.02 -10.37 -9.84
N VAL A 260 -5.83 -9.83 -10.75
CA VAL A 260 -6.47 -8.53 -10.61
C VAL A 260 -7.94 -8.61 -11.01
N ILE A 261 -8.76 -7.85 -10.29
CA ILE A 261 -10.13 -7.56 -10.66
C ILE A 261 -10.25 -6.05 -10.82
N VAL A 262 -10.92 -5.61 -11.88
CA VAL A 262 -11.33 -4.21 -12.08
C VAL A 262 -12.84 -4.18 -12.22
N ILE A 263 -13.51 -3.35 -11.43
CA ILE A 263 -14.97 -3.18 -11.47
C ILE A 263 -15.28 -1.76 -11.90
N GLN A 264 -16.11 -1.61 -12.93
CA GLN A 264 -16.75 -0.34 -13.24
C GLN A 264 -18.02 -0.20 -12.41
N HIS A 265 -18.12 0.86 -11.62
CA HIS A 265 -19.27 1.06 -10.75
C HIS A 265 -20.39 1.84 -11.42
N ASN A 266 -21.59 1.69 -10.87
CA ASN A 266 -22.77 2.44 -11.33
C ASN A 266 -22.76 3.90 -10.86
N VAL A 267 -21.88 4.25 -9.92
CA VAL A 267 -21.66 5.64 -9.48
C VAL A 267 -20.70 6.35 -10.42
N THR A 268 -20.90 7.65 -10.59
CA THR A 268 -20.00 8.54 -11.33
C THR A 268 -19.47 9.63 -10.40
N THR A 269 -18.38 10.28 -10.79
CA THR A 269 -17.98 11.54 -10.14
C THR A 269 -19.04 12.64 -10.36
N PHE A 270 -18.89 13.75 -9.65
CA PHE A 270 -19.77 14.92 -9.79
C PHE A 270 -19.77 15.50 -11.23
N ASP A 271 -18.63 15.44 -11.92
CA ASP A 271 -18.47 15.84 -13.32
C ASP A 271 -18.82 14.71 -14.32
N GLY A 272 -19.40 13.60 -13.85
CA GLY A 272 -19.95 12.54 -14.70
C GLY A 272 -18.93 11.55 -15.25
N GLN A 273 -17.71 11.50 -14.72
CA GLN A 273 -16.70 10.54 -15.13
C GLN A 273 -17.02 9.14 -14.57
N PRO A 274 -16.73 8.08 -15.33
CA PRO A 274 -16.87 6.71 -14.85
C PRO A 274 -15.88 6.45 -13.70
N VAL A 275 -16.32 5.68 -12.72
CA VAL A 275 -15.52 5.30 -11.55
C VAL A 275 -15.25 3.80 -11.58
N PHE A 276 -14.00 3.44 -11.34
CA PHE A 276 -13.54 2.07 -11.27
C PHE A 276 -12.86 1.80 -9.93
N SER A 277 -12.94 0.56 -9.47
CA SER A 277 -12.04 0.04 -8.43
C SER A 277 -11.17 -1.06 -8.99
N LEU A 278 -9.91 -1.12 -8.51
CA LEU A 278 -8.95 -2.17 -8.83
C LEU A 278 -8.60 -2.93 -7.55
N TYR A 279 -8.61 -4.25 -7.63
CA TYR A 279 -8.27 -5.19 -6.55
C TYR A 279 -7.09 -6.03 -7.03
N GLY A 280 -5.89 -5.74 -6.54
CA GLY A 280 -4.64 -6.37 -6.96
C GLY A 280 -4.11 -7.40 -5.97
N HIS A 281 -3.07 -8.12 -6.39
CA HIS A 281 -2.33 -9.13 -5.63
C HIS A 281 -3.18 -10.31 -5.15
N LEU A 282 -4.29 -10.63 -5.83
CA LEU A 282 -5.20 -11.68 -5.41
C LEU A 282 -4.53 -13.07 -5.48
N SER A 283 -4.98 -14.02 -4.67
CA SER A 283 -4.58 -15.43 -4.81
C SER A 283 -5.49 -16.18 -5.78
N GLN A 284 -6.72 -15.70 -5.92
CA GLN A 284 -7.78 -16.32 -6.70
C GLN A 284 -8.84 -15.26 -7.06
N VAL A 285 -9.41 -15.42 -8.25
CA VAL A 285 -10.47 -14.58 -8.82
C VAL A 285 -11.72 -15.45 -8.98
N ASP A 286 -12.84 -15.02 -8.39
CA ASP A 286 -14.11 -15.78 -8.34
C ASP A 286 -15.19 -15.21 -9.27
N VAL A 287 -14.85 -14.17 -10.04
CA VAL A 287 -15.76 -13.49 -10.98
C VAL A 287 -15.19 -13.47 -12.39
N GLN A 288 -16.02 -13.12 -13.37
CA GLN A 288 -15.62 -13.08 -14.78
C GLN A 288 -15.87 -11.69 -15.38
N THR A 289 -15.06 -11.31 -16.38
CA THR A 289 -15.28 -10.09 -17.15
C THR A 289 -16.69 -10.03 -17.71
N GLY A 290 -17.37 -8.89 -17.52
CA GLY A 290 -18.77 -8.66 -17.91
C GLY A 290 -19.80 -9.09 -16.86
N GLN A 291 -19.39 -9.76 -15.78
CA GLN A 291 -20.30 -10.16 -14.70
C GLN A 291 -20.80 -8.93 -13.93
N PRO A 292 -22.12 -8.77 -13.72
CA PRO A 292 -22.64 -7.80 -12.76
C PRO A 292 -22.36 -8.30 -11.34
N VAL A 293 -21.96 -7.39 -10.46
CA VAL A 293 -21.68 -7.67 -9.05
C VAL A 293 -22.40 -6.69 -8.15
N SER A 294 -22.83 -7.16 -6.99
CA SER A 294 -23.46 -6.33 -5.96
C SER A 294 -22.43 -5.83 -4.95
N ARG A 295 -22.71 -4.70 -4.31
CA ARG A 295 -21.95 -4.26 -3.14
C ARG A 295 -21.89 -5.37 -2.08
N GLY A 296 -20.68 -5.65 -1.58
CA GLY A 296 -20.42 -6.66 -0.56
C GLY A 296 -20.38 -8.10 -1.09
N GLU A 297 -20.56 -8.32 -2.40
CA GLU A 297 -20.38 -9.62 -3.02
C GLU A 297 -18.91 -10.04 -2.96
N ALA A 298 -18.63 -11.30 -2.58
CA ALA A 298 -17.27 -11.83 -2.61
C ALA A 298 -16.83 -12.05 -4.06
N ILE A 299 -15.69 -11.48 -4.43
CA ILE A 299 -15.19 -11.45 -5.81
C ILE A 299 -13.88 -12.20 -6.02
N GLY A 300 -13.19 -12.54 -4.93
CA GLY A 300 -11.91 -13.25 -4.95
C GLY A 300 -11.31 -13.30 -3.55
N TYR A 301 -10.01 -13.59 -3.48
CA TYR A 301 -9.30 -13.72 -2.20
C TYR A 301 -7.96 -13.02 -2.21
N VAL A 302 -7.60 -12.47 -1.06
CA VAL A 302 -6.29 -11.87 -0.79
C VAL A 302 -5.19 -12.87 -1.13
N GLY A 303 -4.12 -12.41 -1.76
CA GLY A 303 -2.94 -13.20 -2.05
C GLY A 303 -1.68 -12.37 -2.03
N ALA A 304 -0.67 -12.81 -2.79
CA ALA A 304 0.60 -12.13 -2.98
C ALA A 304 1.12 -12.35 -4.42
N SER A 305 0.22 -12.37 -5.40
CA SER A 305 0.61 -12.50 -6.82
C SER A 305 1.14 -11.17 -7.38
N GLY A 306 1.85 -11.23 -8.51
CA GLY A 306 2.49 -10.06 -9.10
C GLY A 306 3.64 -9.53 -8.22
N ILE A 307 3.74 -8.21 -8.07
CA ILE A 307 4.78 -7.58 -7.25
C ILE A 307 4.23 -7.26 -5.87
N ALA A 308 4.30 -8.26 -4.98
CA ALA A 308 3.88 -8.15 -3.60
C ALA A 308 4.98 -8.66 -2.64
N MET A 309 5.21 -7.94 -1.54
CA MET A 309 6.19 -8.36 -0.51
C MET A 309 5.65 -9.44 0.46
N GLY A 310 4.36 -9.74 0.37
CA GLY A 310 3.64 -10.70 1.21
C GLY A 310 2.14 -10.55 1.04
N PRO A 311 1.31 -11.36 1.70
CA PRO A 311 -0.13 -11.33 1.51
C PRO A 311 -0.80 -10.01 1.93
N HIS A 312 -1.48 -9.35 0.99
CA HIS A 312 -2.30 -8.16 1.21
C HIS A 312 -3.20 -7.89 0.00
N LEU A 313 -4.24 -7.08 0.18
CA LEU A 313 -5.02 -6.52 -0.94
C LEU A 313 -4.49 -5.12 -1.25
N HIS A 314 -4.06 -4.92 -2.49
CA HIS A 314 -3.88 -3.60 -3.07
C HIS A 314 -5.19 -3.10 -3.67
N PHE A 315 -5.65 -1.94 -3.21
CA PHE A 315 -6.93 -1.37 -3.60
C PHE A 315 -6.76 0.03 -4.17
N GLU A 316 -7.27 0.24 -5.38
CA GLU A 316 -7.29 1.56 -6.01
C GLU A 316 -8.71 2.01 -6.32
N VAL A 317 -8.88 3.33 -6.37
CA VAL A 317 -10.01 3.97 -7.03
C VAL A 317 -9.46 4.71 -8.25
N ARG A 318 -10.08 4.52 -9.42
CA ARG A 318 -9.70 5.18 -10.67
C ARG A 318 -10.88 5.94 -11.25
N VAL A 319 -10.61 7.10 -11.84
CA VAL A 319 -11.64 7.97 -12.44
C VAL A 319 -11.33 8.19 -13.92
N GLY A 320 -12.32 8.00 -14.77
CA GLY A 320 -12.24 8.25 -16.22
C GLY A 320 -11.66 7.08 -17.02
N SER A 321 -10.58 6.45 -16.57
CA SER A 321 -9.92 5.35 -17.30
C SER A 321 -9.56 4.18 -16.38
N PRO A 322 -9.94 2.93 -16.72
CA PRO A 322 -9.50 1.76 -15.96
C PRO A 322 -8.04 1.38 -16.25
N TYR A 323 -7.49 1.78 -17.40
CA TYR A 323 -6.14 1.39 -17.85
C TYR A 323 -5.05 2.43 -17.51
N ASP A 324 -5.41 3.70 -17.33
CA ASP A 324 -4.44 4.75 -17.05
C ASP A 324 -4.00 4.69 -15.58
N PHE A 325 -2.74 4.32 -15.35
CA PHE A 325 -2.14 4.27 -14.02
C PHE A 325 -2.16 5.63 -13.30
N ASN A 326 -2.22 6.75 -14.04
CA ASN A 326 -2.32 8.10 -13.47
C ASN A 326 -3.76 8.55 -13.23
N SER A 327 -4.76 7.69 -13.40
CA SER A 327 -6.17 8.03 -13.15
C SER A 327 -6.61 7.79 -11.70
N THR A 328 -5.69 7.42 -10.82
CA THR A 328 -6.01 7.01 -9.44
C THR A 328 -6.48 8.19 -8.58
N ARG A 329 -7.28 7.90 -7.55
CA ARG A 329 -7.74 8.81 -6.50
C ARG A 329 -7.54 8.16 -5.15
N ASN A 330 -7.44 8.96 -4.09
CA ASN A 330 -7.26 8.45 -2.75
C ASN A 330 -8.48 7.65 -2.28
N PRO A 331 -8.37 6.32 -2.09
CA PRO A 331 -9.50 5.48 -1.68
C PRO A 331 -10.15 5.88 -0.36
N GLU A 332 -9.43 6.54 0.54
CA GLU A 332 -9.95 6.96 1.85
C GLU A 332 -10.99 8.09 1.78
N LEU A 333 -11.11 8.78 0.63
CA LEU A 333 -12.20 9.73 0.37
C LEU A 333 -13.44 9.07 -0.23
N TRP A 334 -13.32 7.83 -0.72
CA TRP A 334 -14.42 7.10 -1.36
C TRP A 334 -15.04 6.05 -0.45
N ILE A 335 -14.22 5.46 0.44
CA ILE A 335 -14.65 4.47 1.43
C ILE A 335 -15.35 5.15 2.60
N ARG A 336 -16.53 4.66 2.98
CA ARG A 336 -17.22 5.12 4.19
C ARG A 336 -16.37 4.87 5.43
N PRO A 337 -16.11 5.89 6.27
CA PRO A 337 -15.43 5.67 7.54
C PRO A 337 -16.30 4.79 8.44
N TYR A 338 -15.67 4.11 9.41
CA TYR A 338 -16.42 3.35 10.39
C TYR A 338 -17.41 4.21 11.17
N PRO A 339 -18.50 3.63 11.73
CA PRO A 339 -19.38 4.37 12.61
C PRO A 339 -18.60 5.03 13.75
N ARG A 340 -18.82 6.34 13.97
CA ARG A 340 -18.09 7.19 14.93
C ARG A 340 -16.68 7.60 14.50
N TYR A 341 -16.27 7.30 13.28
CA TYR A 341 -15.01 7.75 12.69
C TYR A 341 -15.28 8.76 11.59
N GLY A 342 -14.32 9.65 11.34
CA GLY A 342 -14.33 10.59 10.23
C GLY A 342 -13.02 10.55 9.47
N THR A 343 -12.92 11.46 8.50
CA THR A 343 -11.73 11.63 7.69
C THR A 343 -11.17 13.04 7.89
N LEU A 344 -9.86 13.18 7.98
CA LEU A 344 -9.17 14.46 7.87
C LEU A 344 -8.54 14.54 6.49
N ALA A 345 -8.81 15.59 5.73
CA ALA A 345 -8.20 15.80 4.43
C ALA A 345 -7.92 17.27 4.18
N GLY A 346 -7.07 17.57 3.20
CA GLY A 346 -6.88 18.94 2.78
C GLY A 346 -5.69 19.17 1.88
N ARG A 347 -5.18 20.39 1.92
CA ARG A 347 -4.01 20.83 1.15
C ARG A 347 -2.90 21.28 2.08
N VAL A 348 -1.68 20.86 1.78
CA VAL A 348 -0.46 21.48 2.31
C VAL A 348 0.22 22.24 1.18
N THR A 349 0.34 23.55 1.33
CA THR A 349 0.93 24.43 0.31
C THR A 349 2.05 25.31 0.89
N ASP A 350 2.90 25.83 0.01
CA ASP A 350 3.75 26.98 0.33
C ASP A 350 2.93 28.29 0.33
N SER A 351 3.59 29.40 0.66
CA SER A 351 3.00 30.76 0.64
C SER A 351 2.57 31.22 -0.77
N GLY A 352 3.11 30.59 -1.83
CA GLY A 352 2.72 30.83 -3.21
C GLY A 352 1.51 30.02 -3.66
N GLY A 353 1.00 29.12 -2.81
CA GLY A 353 -0.11 28.22 -3.12
C GLY A 353 0.30 26.94 -3.85
N ASN A 354 1.59 26.68 -4.04
CA ASN A 354 2.05 25.42 -4.65
C ASN A 354 1.90 24.27 -3.66
N MET A 355 1.43 23.12 -4.13
CA MET A 355 1.33 21.92 -3.30
C MET A 355 2.72 21.43 -2.90
N LEU A 356 2.93 21.22 -1.60
CA LEU A 356 4.18 20.69 -1.07
C LEU A 356 4.10 19.15 -1.01
N PRO A 357 4.99 18.41 -1.69
CA PRO A 357 4.97 16.95 -1.68
C PRO A 357 5.71 16.36 -0.48
N SER A 358 5.34 15.14 -0.07
CA SER A 358 6.02 14.36 0.98
C SER A 358 6.16 15.03 2.34
N VAL A 359 5.30 16.00 2.65
CA VAL A 359 5.27 16.67 3.95
C VAL A 359 4.60 15.76 4.97
N THR A 360 5.19 15.64 6.17
CA THR A 360 4.61 14.83 7.24
C THR A 360 3.59 15.63 8.04
N ILE A 361 2.36 15.12 8.11
CA ILE A 361 1.28 15.64 8.94
C ILE A 361 1.08 14.68 10.11
N ARG A 362 1.33 15.14 11.33
CA ARG A 362 1.09 14.36 12.55
C ARG A 362 -0.23 14.79 13.17
N VAL A 363 -1.05 13.80 13.52
CA VAL A 363 -2.42 13.95 14.01
C VAL A 363 -2.51 13.24 15.35
N GLU A 364 -2.70 14.00 16.43
CA GLU A 364 -2.65 13.49 17.81
C GLU A 364 -3.92 13.82 18.58
N SER A 365 -4.52 12.81 19.19
CA SER A 365 -5.51 12.98 20.26
C SER A 365 -4.98 12.40 21.57
N THR A 366 -5.81 12.40 22.61
CA THR A 366 -5.50 11.72 23.88
C THR A 366 -5.39 10.20 23.73
N ARG A 367 -5.92 9.63 22.63
CA ARG A 367 -6.05 8.18 22.42
C ARG A 367 -5.11 7.65 21.35
N ILE A 368 -4.81 8.44 20.32
CA ILE A 368 -4.02 7.98 19.17
C ILE A 368 -3.05 9.07 18.70
N SER A 369 -1.92 8.63 18.15
CA SER A 369 -1.01 9.45 17.36
C SER A 369 -0.84 8.78 16.01
N ARG A 370 -1.16 9.48 14.92
CA ARG A 370 -1.05 8.98 13.55
C ARG A 370 -0.29 9.96 12.66
N TYR A 371 0.23 9.44 11.56
CA TYR A 371 0.87 10.21 10.52
C TYR A 371 0.08 10.08 9.22
N ALA A 372 0.01 11.19 8.50
CA ALA A 372 -0.33 11.24 7.09
C ALA A 372 0.80 11.95 6.35
N PHE A 373 0.82 11.82 5.04
CA PHE A 373 1.81 12.44 4.18
C PHE A 373 1.11 13.18 3.07
N SER A 374 1.62 14.35 2.71
CA SER A 374 1.20 14.94 1.45
C SER A 374 1.74 14.13 0.28
N TYR A 375 0.96 14.03 -0.80
CA TYR A 375 1.24 13.16 -1.93
C TYR A 375 2.60 13.49 -2.54
N ALA A 376 3.44 12.46 -2.73
CA ALA A 376 4.80 12.61 -3.24
C ALA A 376 4.87 12.95 -4.74
N GLY A 377 3.76 12.82 -5.47
CA GLY A 377 3.64 13.08 -6.90
C GLY A 377 2.91 11.95 -7.62
N ALA A 378 3.06 11.87 -8.94
CA ALA A 378 2.46 10.79 -9.72
C ALA A 378 2.89 9.40 -9.19
N PRO A 379 1.99 8.39 -9.24
CA PRO A 379 0.66 8.41 -9.85
C PRO A 379 -0.45 8.93 -8.92
N ALA A 380 -0.11 9.48 -7.75
CA ALA A 380 -1.11 10.00 -6.84
C ALA A 380 -1.65 11.36 -7.32
N ASN A 381 -2.96 11.48 -7.34
CA ASN A 381 -3.68 12.67 -7.78
C ASN A 381 -4.69 13.09 -6.74
N SER A 382 -4.92 14.39 -6.69
CA SER A 382 -6.10 14.93 -6.02
C SER A 382 -7.38 14.44 -6.67
N ASP A 383 -8.43 14.36 -5.86
CA ASP A 383 -9.78 14.34 -6.38
C ASP A 383 -10.12 15.66 -7.10
N THR A 384 -10.86 15.60 -8.20
CA THR A 384 -11.21 16.79 -8.97
C THR A 384 -12.16 17.71 -8.21
N GLN A 385 -12.99 17.17 -7.32
CA GLN A 385 -13.90 17.92 -6.48
C GLN A 385 -13.17 18.58 -5.30
N PHE A 386 -12.22 17.87 -4.69
CA PHE A 386 -11.58 18.31 -3.44
C PHE A 386 -10.25 19.03 -3.67
N GLY A 387 -9.46 18.59 -4.64
CA GLY A 387 -8.12 19.11 -4.90
C GLY A 387 -7.17 18.88 -3.73
N GLU A 388 -7.34 17.81 -2.95
CA GLU A 388 -6.54 17.51 -1.77
C GLU A 388 -5.15 17.01 -2.16
N ASN A 389 -4.16 17.21 -1.30
CA ASN A 389 -2.88 16.50 -1.42
C ASN A 389 -2.54 15.70 -0.17
N TYR A 390 -3.45 15.56 0.79
CA TYR A 390 -3.31 14.62 1.88
C TYR A 390 -4.68 14.20 2.40
N THR A 391 -4.75 12.96 2.89
CA THR A 391 -5.94 12.39 3.53
C THR A 391 -5.51 11.44 4.64
N LEU A 392 -6.31 11.39 5.70
CA LEU A 392 -6.24 10.41 6.76
C LEU A 392 -7.67 10.03 7.15
N GLY A 393 -8.14 8.92 6.60
CA GLY A 393 -9.43 8.35 6.93
C GLY A 393 -9.41 7.65 8.28
N ASP A 394 -10.60 7.22 8.71
CA ASP A 394 -10.74 6.31 9.85
C ASP A 394 -10.10 6.86 11.13
N LEU A 395 -10.28 8.16 11.39
CA LEU A 395 -9.96 8.80 12.66
C LEU A 395 -11.18 8.74 13.58
N PRO A 396 -11.07 8.18 14.81
CA PRO A 396 -12.14 8.28 15.79
C PRO A 396 -12.60 9.73 15.95
N ALA A 397 -13.88 9.99 16.08
CA ALA A 397 -14.36 11.33 16.35
C ALA A 397 -13.72 11.85 17.65
N ASP A 398 -12.97 12.95 17.55
CA ASP A 398 -12.21 13.56 18.63
C ASP A 398 -11.63 14.91 18.21
N TYR A 399 -11.12 15.65 19.19
CA TYR A 399 -10.16 16.71 18.94
C TYR A 399 -8.79 16.12 18.61
N TYR A 400 -8.20 16.66 17.56
CA TYR A 400 -6.86 16.33 17.13
C TYR A 400 -6.01 17.58 17.08
N LEU A 401 -4.84 17.51 17.70
CA LEU A 401 -3.74 18.39 17.41
C LEU A 401 -3.09 17.95 16.10
N VAL A 402 -3.25 18.77 15.07
CA VAL A 402 -2.57 18.61 13.78
C VAL A 402 -1.30 19.44 13.81
N THR A 403 -0.17 18.81 13.57
CA THR A 403 1.13 19.47 13.42
C THR A 403 1.77 19.10 12.10
N VAL A 404 2.42 20.06 11.48
CA VAL A 404 3.19 19.83 10.25
C VAL A 404 4.61 20.30 10.47
N GLY A 405 5.53 19.39 10.19
CA GLY A 405 6.96 19.62 10.32
C GLY A 405 7.65 19.61 8.97
N GLU A 406 8.60 20.51 8.79
CA GLU A 406 9.52 20.53 7.66
C GLU A 406 10.94 20.70 8.20
N ASN A 407 11.90 19.89 7.73
CA ASN A 407 13.30 19.95 8.15
C ASN A 407 13.52 19.90 9.68
N GLY A 408 12.71 19.07 10.37
CA GLY A 408 12.81 18.89 11.83
C GLY A 408 12.23 20.04 12.67
N ARG A 409 11.56 21.03 12.06
CA ARG A 409 10.86 22.11 12.76
C ARG A 409 9.37 22.04 12.51
N VAL A 410 8.57 22.21 13.58
CA VAL A 410 7.12 22.40 13.46
C VAL A 410 6.84 23.77 12.86
N ARG A 411 6.22 23.80 11.68
CA ARG A 411 5.86 25.03 10.94
C ARG A 411 4.38 25.37 11.04
N PHE A 412 3.56 24.40 11.40
CA PHE A 412 2.12 24.57 11.56
C PHE A 412 1.61 23.76 12.75
N ARG A 413 0.62 24.33 13.46
CA ARG A 413 -0.07 23.67 14.56
C ARG A 413 -1.51 24.18 14.63
N GLN A 414 -2.50 23.29 14.57
CA GLN A 414 -3.90 23.63 14.76
C GLN A 414 -4.65 22.49 15.44
N VAL A 415 -5.57 22.83 16.34
CA VAL A 415 -6.54 21.86 16.88
C VAL A 415 -7.75 21.84 15.96
N VAL A 416 -8.15 20.65 15.51
CA VAL A 416 -9.36 20.42 14.72
C VAL A 416 -10.22 19.37 15.40
N TYR A 417 -11.53 19.47 15.23
CA TYR A 417 -12.42 18.39 15.62
C TYR A 417 -12.78 17.55 14.41
N VAL A 418 -12.46 16.25 14.44
CA VAL A 418 -12.88 15.32 13.39
C VAL A 418 -14.27 14.81 13.71
N PHE A 419 -15.23 15.15 12.85
CA PHE A 419 -16.61 14.72 13.01
C PHE A 419 -16.82 13.29 12.49
N PRO A 420 -17.70 12.49 13.11
CA PRO A 420 -18.03 11.18 12.61
C PRO A 420 -18.79 11.25 11.27
N ASN A 421 -18.56 10.27 10.40
CA ASN A 421 -19.22 10.06 9.11
C ASN A 421 -19.09 11.22 8.11
N ARG A 422 -18.02 12.03 8.22
CA ARG A 422 -17.76 13.12 7.29
C ARG A 422 -16.28 13.48 7.19
N THR A 423 -15.91 14.14 6.10
CA THR A 423 -14.59 14.74 5.97
C THR A 423 -14.54 16.05 6.74
N THR A 424 -13.47 16.20 7.51
CA THR A 424 -13.02 17.46 8.12
C THR A 424 -11.92 18.02 7.25
N TRP A 425 -12.13 19.20 6.71
CA TRP A 425 -11.19 19.83 5.80
C TRP A 425 -10.23 20.77 6.53
N LEU A 426 -8.94 20.69 6.20
CA LEU A 426 -7.92 21.58 6.76
C LEU A 426 -6.89 21.98 5.69
N ASN A 427 -6.90 23.26 5.31
CA ASN A 427 -5.82 23.83 4.49
C ASN A 427 -4.67 24.29 5.39
N ILE A 428 -3.45 23.93 5.01
CA ILE A 428 -2.22 24.23 5.70
C ILE A 428 -1.32 24.99 4.74
N THR A 429 -0.92 26.20 5.12
CA THR A 429 0.05 27.00 4.38
C THR A 429 1.31 27.12 5.23
N LEU A 430 2.44 26.65 4.70
CA LEU A 430 3.75 26.77 5.33
C LEU A 430 4.43 28.03 4.80
N ASN A 431 4.60 29.00 5.70
CA ASN A 431 5.39 30.22 5.47
C ASN A 431 6.79 30.03 6.01
#